data_AF-A0A2R6INW8-F1
#
_entry.id   AF-A0A2R6INW8-F1
#
_cell.length_a   1.000
_cell.length_b   1.000
_cell.length_c   1.000
_cell.angle_alpha   90.00
_cell.angle_beta   90.00
_cell.angle_gamma   90.00
#
_symmetry.space_group_name_H-M   'P 1'
#
loop_
_entity.id
_entity.type
_entity.pdbx_description
1 polymer ?
#
loop_
_entity_poly.entity_id
_entity_poly.type
_entity_poly.pdbx_seq_one_letter_code
_entity_poly.pdbx_strand_id
1 'polypeptide(L)'
;MYKRYEDDVDFFIGYCHELESMYLLPESDIGSRIFLRTEAAEQNDRTTNWAEQYEFDNNWPPETMSIPRQDGRRVINTLEAAGIGIHEPTTDRPYDLLAESPDGGHYRTVITPGYLIDGRIRFDGKGNVVPGPTETDLVLVHCDELDTLYLVRRDEYDVTISFRVDEPEKRDSRINWAEDYEFDERWPDDVTE
;
A
#
# COMPACT_ATOMS: atom_id res chain seq x y z
N MET A 1 29.24 25.79 0.19
CA MET A 1 28.95 25.07 1.45
C MET A 1 27.49 24.69 1.35
N TYR A 2 27.21 23.43 1.00
CA TYR A 2 25.85 22.95 0.80
C TYR A 2 25.30 22.53 2.15
N LYS A 3 24.09 22.97 2.51
CA LYS A 3 23.35 22.38 3.63
C LYS A 3 23.06 20.93 3.23
N ARG A 4 23.72 19.98 3.86
CA ARG A 4 23.18 18.61 3.92
C ARG A 4 21.92 18.70 4.76
N TYR A 5 20.89 17.96 4.39
CA TYR A 5 19.77 17.72 5.28
C TYR A 5 20.34 16.75 6.31
N GLU A 6 20.85 17.28 7.43
CA GLU A 6 21.63 16.55 8.43
C GLU A 6 20.73 15.52 9.14
N ASP A 7 20.47 14.39 8.48
CA ASP A 7 19.62 13.28 8.95
C ASP A 7 18.14 13.64 9.20
N ASP A 8 17.68 14.80 8.73
CA ASP A 8 16.28 15.27 8.89
C ASP A 8 15.33 14.73 7.80
N VAL A 9 15.86 14.21 6.69
CA VAL A 9 15.08 13.77 5.51
C VAL A 9 15.65 12.48 4.97
N ASP A 10 14.87 11.39 5.01
CA ASP A 10 15.28 10.10 4.45
C ASP A 10 14.96 9.98 2.94
N PHE A 11 13.85 10.59 2.50
CA PHE A 11 13.36 10.51 1.12
C PHE A 11 12.78 11.84 0.64
N PHE A 12 12.90 12.08 -0.67
CA PHE A 12 12.21 13.14 -1.39
C PHE A 12 11.15 12.53 -2.31
N ILE A 13 10.04 13.26 -2.52
CA ILE A 13 9.04 12.90 -3.53
C ILE A 13 9.20 13.88 -4.70
N GLY A 14 9.54 13.36 -5.87
CA GLY A 14 9.61 14.11 -7.11
C GLY A 14 8.35 13.90 -7.95
N TYR A 15 7.61 14.96 -8.25
CA TYR A 15 6.48 14.90 -9.17
C TYR A 15 6.85 15.44 -10.56
N CYS A 16 6.58 14.66 -11.61
CA CYS A 16 6.72 15.08 -13.00
C CYS A 16 5.33 15.31 -13.60
N HIS A 17 4.97 16.59 -13.80
CA HIS A 17 3.66 16.97 -14.33
C HIS A 17 3.43 16.47 -15.77
N GLU A 18 4.46 16.41 -16.61
CA GLU A 18 4.30 15.97 -18.00
C GLU A 18 3.94 14.48 -18.10
N LEU A 19 4.46 13.68 -17.17
CA LEU A 19 4.24 12.24 -17.12
C LEU A 19 3.15 11.84 -16.11
N GLU A 20 2.59 12.82 -15.39
CA GLU A 20 1.66 12.62 -14.27
C GLU A 20 2.15 11.53 -13.30
N SER A 21 3.48 11.50 -13.07
CA SER A 21 4.16 10.42 -12.36
C SER A 21 4.93 10.95 -11.15
N MET A 22 4.92 10.18 -10.07
CA MET A 22 5.69 10.44 -8.84
C MET A 22 6.86 9.49 -8.71
N TYR A 23 7.93 9.96 -8.09
CA TYR A 23 9.13 9.19 -7.82
C TYR A 23 9.55 9.34 -6.36
N LEU A 24 9.85 8.23 -5.70
CA LEU A 24 10.41 8.20 -4.35
C LEU A 24 11.94 8.15 -4.46
N LEU A 25 12.61 9.17 -3.93
CA LEU A 25 14.04 9.39 -4.11
C LEU A 25 14.75 9.30 -2.74
N PRO A 26 15.57 8.27 -2.49
CA PRO A 26 16.41 8.23 -1.29
C PRO A 26 17.33 9.46 -1.23
N GLU A 27 17.51 10.06 -0.04
CA GLU A 27 18.45 11.18 0.13
C GLU A 27 19.87 10.77 -0.29
N SER A 28 20.25 9.51 -0.04
CA SER A 28 21.55 8.95 -0.42
C SER A 28 21.86 9.04 -1.92
N ASP A 29 20.81 9.03 -2.75
CA ASP A 29 20.93 9.06 -4.21
C ASP A 29 20.94 10.51 -4.72
N ILE A 30 20.53 11.46 -3.87
CA ILE A 30 20.47 12.88 -4.17
C ILE A 30 21.73 13.58 -3.63
N GLY A 31 22.75 13.72 -4.48
CA GLY A 31 23.92 14.52 -4.13
C GLY A 31 23.62 16.03 -4.05
N SER A 32 23.34 16.65 -5.20
CA SER A 32 22.89 18.06 -5.27
C SER A 32 21.69 18.24 -6.19
N ARG A 33 21.60 17.37 -7.19
CA ARG A 33 20.46 17.14 -8.09
C ARG A 33 20.51 15.68 -8.52
N ILE A 34 19.35 15.14 -8.87
CA ILE A 34 19.22 13.86 -9.55
C ILE A 34 18.47 14.10 -10.87
N PHE A 35 18.81 13.33 -11.90
CA PHE A 35 18.08 13.28 -13.16
C PHE A 35 17.59 11.85 -13.35
N LEU A 36 16.29 11.69 -13.54
CA LEU A 36 15.67 10.41 -13.85
C LEU A 36 15.51 10.29 -15.36
N ARG A 37 15.88 9.13 -15.90
CA ARG A 37 15.77 8.85 -17.32
C ARG A 37 14.54 8.00 -17.60
N THR A 38 13.71 8.46 -18.52
CA THR A 38 12.43 7.82 -18.89
C THR A 38 12.50 7.08 -20.22
N GLU A 39 13.51 7.36 -21.05
CA GLU A 39 13.67 6.77 -22.38
C GLU A 39 15.01 6.04 -22.55
N ALA A 40 14.97 4.93 -23.31
CA ALA A 40 16.13 4.10 -23.58
C ALA A 40 17.31 4.90 -24.16
N ALA A 41 18.51 4.60 -23.68
CA ALA A 41 19.75 5.17 -24.16
C ALA A 41 20.36 4.29 -25.23
N GLU A 42 21.00 4.87 -26.25
CA GLU A 42 21.86 4.10 -27.18
C GLU A 42 23.05 3.45 -26.45
N GLN A 43 23.44 3.97 -25.28
CA GLN A 43 24.44 3.36 -24.40
C GLN A 43 23.87 3.26 -22.98
N ASN A 44 23.57 2.03 -22.57
CA ASN A 44 23.07 1.73 -21.23
C ASN A 44 24.26 1.62 -20.27
N ASP A 45 24.55 2.70 -19.54
CA ASP A 45 25.51 2.67 -18.44
C ASP A 45 24.79 2.23 -17.16
N ARG A 46 25.42 1.33 -16.39
CA ARG A 46 24.92 0.81 -15.10
C ARG A 46 24.74 1.91 -14.04
N THR A 47 25.25 3.11 -14.29
CA THR A 47 25.11 4.30 -13.44
C THR A 47 23.92 5.19 -13.81
N THR A 48 23.10 4.79 -14.78
CA THR A 48 21.89 5.53 -15.17
C THR A 48 20.78 5.36 -14.13
N ASN A 49 20.27 6.47 -13.61
CA ASN A 49 19.09 6.48 -12.74
C ASN A 49 17.83 6.38 -13.61
N TRP A 50 17.30 5.16 -13.76
CA TRP A 50 16.10 4.92 -14.55
C TRP A 50 14.85 5.31 -13.77
N ALA A 51 13.94 6.07 -14.39
CA ALA A 51 12.74 6.57 -13.73
C ALA A 51 11.87 5.43 -13.15
N GLU A 52 11.80 4.28 -13.83
CA GLU A 52 11.09 3.08 -13.36
C GLU A 52 11.60 2.56 -12.00
N GLN A 53 12.91 2.71 -11.73
CA GLN A 53 13.53 2.24 -10.48
C GLN A 53 13.14 3.09 -9.29
N TYR A 54 12.78 4.35 -9.54
CA TYR A 54 12.38 5.32 -8.51
C TYR A 54 10.88 5.53 -8.51
N GLU A 55 10.09 4.84 -9.34
CA GLU A 55 8.65 5.01 -9.41
C GLU A 55 8.06 4.88 -8.02
N PHE A 56 7.33 5.90 -7.59
CA PHE A 56 6.87 6.02 -6.21
C PHE A 56 6.03 4.80 -5.82
N ASP A 57 5.14 4.36 -6.70
CA ASP A 57 4.22 3.27 -6.42
C ASP A 57 4.95 1.93 -6.20
N ASN A 58 6.08 1.69 -6.86
CA ASN A 58 6.89 0.47 -6.68
C ASN A 58 7.76 0.50 -5.41
N ASN A 59 8.12 1.69 -4.96
CA ASN A 59 9.10 1.91 -3.89
C ASN A 59 8.45 2.35 -2.57
N TRP A 60 7.14 2.55 -2.56
CA TRP A 60 6.39 2.83 -1.35
C TRP A 60 5.85 1.55 -0.70
N PRO A 61 5.92 1.41 0.65
CA PRO A 61 6.69 2.25 1.56
C PRO A 61 8.19 1.94 1.48
N PRO A 62 9.06 2.89 1.88
CA PRO A 62 10.49 2.62 1.91
C PRO A 62 10.83 1.58 2.99
N GLU A 63 11.76 0.67 2.70
CA GLU A 63 12.13 -0.47 3.56
C GLU A 63 12.56 -0.08 4.99
N THR A 64 13.02 1.16 5.20
CA THR A 64 13.43 1.68 6.51
C THR A 64 12.27 2.14 7.39
N MET A 65 11.06 2.31 6.85
CA MET A 65 9.88 2.57 7.66
C MET A 65 9.34 1.26 8.22
N SER A 66 9.89 0.82 9.36
CA SER A 66 9.24 -0.21 10.17
C SER A 66 8.02 0.41 10.83
N ILE A 67 6.89 0.23 10.16
CA ILE A 67 5.61 0.73 10.62
C ILE A 67 5.08 -0.19 11.72
N PRO A 68 4.87 0.31 12.96
CA PRO A 68 4.36 -0.51 14.04
C PRO A 68 2.89 -0.88 13.82
N ARG A 69 2.56 -2.17 14.01
CA ARG A 69 1.20 -2.77 13.92
C ARG A 69 0.24 -2.32 15.04
N GLN A 70 0.11 -1.02 15.31
CA GLN A 70 -0.66 -0.51 16.46
C GLN A 70 -2.19 -0.65 16.31
N ASP A 71 -2.70 -0.95 15.12
CA ASP A 71 -4.14 -0.83 14.81
C ASP A 71 -4.96 -2.12 14.95
N GLY A 72 -4.31 -3.27 15.19
CA GLY A 72 -4.95 -4.58 15.14
C GLY A 72 -6.19 -4.71 16.02
N ARG A 73 -6.17 -4.14 17.25
CA ARG A 73 -7.31 -4.23 18.17
C ARG A 73 -8.51 -3.42 17.71
N ARG A 74 -8.30 -2.25 17.09
CA ARG A 74 -9.39 -1.41 16.58
C ARG A 74 -10.10 -2.13 15.44
N VAL A 75 -9.32 -2.70 14.52
CA VAL A 75 -9.82 -3.50 13.41
C VAL A 75 -10.61 -4.71 13.90
N ILE A 76 -10.09 -5.46 14.87
CA ILE A 76 -10.81 -6.59 15.48
C ILE A 76 -12.17 -6.13 16.05
N ASN A 77 -12.20 -5.03 16.80
CA ASN A 77 -13.47 -4.52 17.34
C ASN A 77 -14.46 -4.11 16.23
N THR A 78 -13.98 -3.52 15.13
CA THR A 78 -14.80 -3.18 13.96
C THR A 78 -15.41 -4.43 13.35
N LEU A 79 -14.61 -5.47 13.15
CA LEU A 79 -15.07 -6.76 12.61
C LEU A 79 -16.09 -7.45 13.53
N GLU A 80 -15.82 -7.47 14.84
CA GLU A 80 -16.76 -8.03 15.84
C GLU A 80 -18.08 -7.25 15.86
N ALA A 81 -18.03 -5.92 15.76
CA ALA A 81 -19.21 -5.07 15.70
C ALA A 81 -20.04 -5.29 14.41
N ALA A 82 -19.37 -5.64 13.31
CA ALA A 82 -20.01 -6.08 12.07
C ALA A 82 -20.54 -7.53 12.13
N GLY A 83 -20.36 -8.23 13.26
CA GLY A 83 -20.86 -9.59 13.48
C GLY A 83 -20.01 -10.68 12.84
N ILE A 84 -18.74 -10.40 12.55
CA ILE A 84 -17.85 -11.30 11.84
C ILE A 84 -17.16 -12.23 12.84
N GLY A 85 -17.13 -13.53 12.53
CA GLY A 85 -16.35 -14.50 13.29
C GLY A 85 -14.86 -14.26 13.08
N ILE A 86 -14.08 -14.18 14.16
CA ILE A 86 -12.64 -13.95 14.11
C ILE A 86 -11.95 -15.05 14.91
N HIS A 87 -10.91 -15.63 14.33
CA HIS A 87 -10.07 -16.61 15.01
C HIS A 87 -8.61 -16.15 14.97
N GLU A 88 -8.09 -15.74 16.13
CA GLU A 88 -6.68 -15.38 16.28
C GLU A 88 -5.80 -16.65 16.35
N PRO A 89 -4.69 -16.73 15.59
CA PRO A 89 -3.81 -17.88 15.63
C PRO A 89 -3.08 -17.97 16.98
N THR A 90 -3.03 -19.18 17.55
CA THR A 90 -2.34 -19.43 18.83
C THR A 90 -0.83 -19.63 18.69
N THR A 91 -0.32 -19.64 17.46
CA THR A 91 1.10 -19.83 17.11
C THR A 91 1.51 -18.78 16.10
N ASP A 92 2.81 -18.58 15.94
CA ASP A 92 3.33 -17.72 14.88
C ASP A 92 2.85 -18.20 13.49
N ARG A 93 2.19 -17.30 12.77
CA ARG A 93 1.57 -17.51 11.47
C ARG A 93 1.84 -16.29 10.60
N PRO A 94 1.89 -16.46 9.26
CA PRO A 94 2.11 -15.34 8.35
C PRO A 94 0.90 -14.37 8.29
N TYR A 95 -0.25 -14.72 8.88
CA TYR A 95 -1.45 -13.88 8.95
C TYR A 95 -1.79 -13.52 10.39
N ASP A 96 -2.55 -12.44 10.56
CA ASP A 96 -2.92 -11.92 11.88
C ASP A 96 -4.18 -12.58 12.45
N LEU A 97 -5.15 -12.91 11.59
CA LEU A 97 -6.40 -13.57 11.98
C LEU A 97 -7.00 -14.40 10.84
N LEU A 98 -7.94 -15.28 11.18
CA LEU A 98 -8.89 -15.85 10.23
C LEU A 98 -10.23 -15.13 10.38
N ALA A 99 -10.70 -14.52 9.30
CA ALA A 99 -12.05 -13.94 9.23
C ALA A 99 -13.02 -14.99 8.68
N GLU A 100 -14.15 -15.18 9.35
CA GLU A 100 -15.19 -16.13 8.98
C GLU A 100 -16.32 -15.41 8.24
N SER A 101 -16.57 -15.80 6.99
CA SER A 101 -17.70 -15.31 6.20
C SER A 101 -19.02 -15.94 6.66
N PRO A 102 -20.17 -15.34 6.30
CA PRO A 102 -21.49 -15.87 6.69
C PRO A 102 -21.78 -17.31 6.22
N ASP A 103 -21.13 -17.78 5.17
CA ASP A 103 -21.24 -19.14 4.64
C ASP A 103 -20.33 -20.16 5.37
N GLY A 104 -19.50 -19.69 6.32
CA GLY A 104 -18.54 -20.49 7.07
C GLY A 104 -17.17 -20.63 6.39
N GLY A 105 -16.94 -19.92 5.28
CA GLY A 105 -15.60 -19.74 4.69
C GLY A 105 -14.65 -19.05 5.68
N HIS A 106 -13.35 -19.36 5.58
CA HIS A 106 -12.32 -18.77 6.43
C HIS A 106 -11.22 -18.17 5.56
N TYR A 107 -10.86 -16.92 5.85
CA TYR A 107 -9.87 -16.16 5.09
C TYR A 107 -8.68 -15.75 5.95
N ARG A 108 -7.47 -16.11 5.51
CA ARG A 108 -6.21 -15.69 6.14
C ARG A 108 -6.03 -14.20 5.90
N THR A 109 -6.13 -13.44 6.97
CA THR A 109 -6.24 -11.98 6.91
C THR A 109 -5.05 -11.33 7.59
N VAL A 110 -4.44 -10.36 6.91
CA VAL A 110 -3.42 -9.48 7.47
C VAL A 110 -4.02 -8.11 7.71
N ILE A 111 -3.67 -7.51 8.84
CA ILE A 111 -4.03 -6.14 9.19
C ILE A 111 -2.78 -5.27 9.00
N THR A 112 -2.91 -4.24 8.19
CA THR A 112 -1.84 -3.28 7.92
C THR A 112 -2.39 -1.85 7.98
N PRO A 113 -1.63 -0.87 8.46
CA PRO A 113 -2.04 0.51 8.38
C PRO A 113 -1.97 1.04 6.94
N GLY A 114 -2.92 1.91 6.61
CA GLY A 114 -2.94 2.71 5.40
C GLY A 114 -2.69 4.18 5.70
N TYR A 115 -2.14 4.89 4.72
CA TYR A 115 -1.74 6.28 4.83
C TYR A 115 -2.37 7.10 3.71
N LEU A 116 -2.94 8.25 4.06
CA LEU A 116 -3.44 9.21 3.09
C LEU A 116 -2.31 10.11 2.60
N ILE A 117 -1.86 9.90 1.36
CA ILE A 117 -0.78 10.66 0.74
C ILE A 117 -1.25 11.15 -0.63
N ASP A 118 -1.32 12.47 -0.79
CA ASP A 118 -1.70 13.12 -2.06
C ASP A 118 -3.04 12.60 -2.63
N GLY A 119 -4.05 12.57 -1.77
CA GLY A 119 -5.40 12.10 -2.13
C GLY A 119 -5.46 10.61 -2.45
N ARG A 120 -4.48 9.81 -2.01
CA ARG A 120 -4.45 8.36 -2.19
C ARG A 120 -4.17 7.63 -0.88
N ILE A 121 -4.88 6.53 -0.65
CA ILE A 121 -4.56 5.56 0.40
C ILE A 121 -3.49 4.61 -0.11
N ARG A 122 -2.41 4.48 0.67
CA ARG A 122 -1.29 3.59 0.40
C ARG A 122 -0.91 2.78 1.63
N PHE A 123 -0.43 1.55 1.42
CA PHE A 123 -0.01 0.64 2.49
C PHE A 123 1.13 -0.26 2.00
N ASP A 124 1.81 -0.96 2.90
CA ASP A 124 2.77 -1.99 2.52
C ASP A 124 2.05 -3.26 2.07
N GLY A 125 1.98 -3.47 0.75
CA GLY A 125 1.36 -4.65 0.16
C GLY A 125 2.28 -5.87 0.01
N LYS A 126 3.55 -5.80 0.45
CA LYS A 126 4.54 -6.85 0.14
C LYS A 126 5.44 -7.24 1.32
N GLY A 127 6.27 -8.25 1.05
CA GLY A 127 7.40 -8.64 1.89
C GLY A 127 6.99 -9.19 3.26
N ASN A 128 7.67 -8.71 4.30
CA ASN A 128 7.45 -9.20 5.66
C ASN A 128 6.17 -8.65 6.32
N VAL A 129 5.56 -7.60 5.75
CA VAL A 129 4.34 -7.00 6.29
C VAL A 129 3.12 -7.75 5.76
N VAL A 130 3.03 -7.90 4.44
CA VAL A 130 1.97 -8.68 3.77
C VAL A 130 2.61 -9.83 2.98
N PRO A 131 2.44 -11.09 3.43
CA PRO A 131 2.87 -12.28 2.70
C PRO A 131 2.21 -12.41 1.32
N GLY A 132 2.71 -13.37 0.54
CA GLY A 132 2.18 -13.66 -0.79
C GLY A 132 0.76 -14.26 -0.78
N PRO A 133 0.10 -14.33 -1.95
CA PRO A 133 -1.27 -14.83 -2.10
C PRO A 133 -1.45 -16.30 -1.71
N THR A 134 -0.37 -17.06 -1.55
CA THR A 134 -0.43 -18.44 -1.04
C THR A 134 -0.62 -18.51 0.47
N GLU A 135 -0.34 -17.43 1.20
CA GLU A 135 -0.31 -17.37 2.67
C GLU A 135 -1.33 -16.40 3.26
N THR A 136 -1.77 -15.42 2.46
CA THR A 136 -2.73 -14.39 2.81
C THR A 136 -3.81 -14.34 1.73
N ASP A 137 -5.07 -14.35 2.15
CA ASP A 137 -6.23 -14.24 1.25
C ASP A 137 -6.72 -12.78 1.22
N LEU A 138 -6.75 -12.12 2.38
CA LEU A 138 -7.29 -10.77 2.55
C LEU A 138 -6.27 -9.85 3.24
N VAL A 139 -6.30 -8.58 2.85
CA VAL A 139 -5.55 -7.50 3.50
C VAL A 139 -6.55 -6.45 3.95
N LEU A 140 -6.61 -6.24 5.26
CA LEU A 140 -7.37 -5.18 5.91
C LEU A 140 -6.46 -3.98 6.11
N VAL A 141 -6.79 -2.89 5.45
CA VAL A 141 -6.02 -1.65 5.48
C VAL A 141 -6.77 -0.64 6.31
N HIS A 142 -6.26 -0.31 7.48
CA HIS A 142 -6.87 0.70 8.36
C HIS A 142 -6.20 2.05 8.15
N CYS A 143 -6.95 3.05 7.68
CA CYS A 143 -6.45 4.43 7.55
C CYS A 143 -6.97 5.27 8.72
N ASP A 144 -6.07 5.61 9.64
CA ASP A 144 -6.38 6.43 10.81
C ASP A 144 -6.86 7.84 10.43
N GLU A 145 -6.30 8.43 9.37
CA GLU A 145 -6.63 9.79 8.93
C GLU A 145 -8.07 9.91 8.42
N LEU A 146 -8.63 8.82 7.89
CA LEU A 146 -10.00 8.76 7.41
C LEU A 146 -10.95 8.05 8.40
N ASP A 147 -10.42 7.38 9.43
CA ASP A 147 -11.18 6.47 10.29
C ASP A 147 -11.97 5.43 9.48
N THR A 148 -11.29 4.83 8.50
CA THR A 148 -11.91 3.91 7.55
C THR A 148 -11.10 2.63 7.43
N LEU A 149 -11.81 1.51 7.37
CA LEU A 149 -11.26 0.19 7.09
C LEU A 149 -11.51 -0.15 5.63
N TYR A 150 -10.46 -0.57 4.93
CA TYR A 150 -10.53 -1.02 3.54
C TYR A 150 -10.20 -2.51 3.46
N LEU A 151 -10.78 -3.20 2.48
CA LEU A 151 -10.59 -4.62 2.22
C LEU A 151 -10.01 -4.84 0.81
N VAL A 152 -8.95 -5.65 0.73
CA VAL A 152 -8.28 -5.99 -0.52
C VAL A 152 -8.07 -7.49 -0.58
N ARG A 153 -8.39 -8.15 -1.68
CA ARG A 153 -7.91 -9.52 -1.87
C ARG A 153 -6.45 -9.51 -2.25
N ARG A 154 -5.69 -10.44 -1.70
CA ARG A 154 -4.24 -10.49 -1.93
C ARG A 154 -3.89 -10.80 -3.39
N ASP A 155 -4.77 -11.45 -4.13
CA ASP A 155 -4.58 -11.79 -5.54
C ASP A 155 -4.93 -10.65 -6.52
N GLU A 156 -5.53 -9.55 -6.05
CA GLU A 156 -5.84 -8.37 -6.89
C GLU A 156 -4.59 -7.61 -7.36
N TYR A 157 -3.45 -7.82 -6.72
CA TYR A 157 -2.21 -7.11 -7.04
C TYR A 157 -0.97 -8.00 -6.85
N ASP A 158 0.04 -7.78 -7.70
CA ASP A 158 1.31 -8.51 -7.63
C ASP A 158 2.25 -7.86 -6.60
N VAL A 159 2.53 -6.55 -6.80
CA VAL A 159 3.52 -5.80 -6.01
C VAL A 159 2.89 -4.81 -5.05
N THR A 160 1.96 -3.98 -5.53
CA THR A 160 1.34 -2.90 -4.75
C THR A 160 -0.02 -2.52 -5.33
N ILE A 161 -0.84 -1.88 -4.53
CA ILE A 161 -2.09 -1.26 -4.94
C ILE A 161 -2.31 0.01 -4.11
N SER A 162 -2.93 1.02 -4.70
CA SER A 162 -3.33 2.25 -4.01
C SER A 162 -4.75 2.61 -4.38
N PHE A 163 -5.44 3.31 -3.47
CA PHE A 163 -6.82 3.76 -3.69
C PHE A 163 -6.85 5.27 -3.76
N ARG A 164 -7.68 5.82 -4.62
CA ARG A 164 -7.81 7.25 -4.81
C ARG A 164 -9.04 7.78 -4.08
N VAL A 165 -8.83 8.81 -3.28
CA VAL A 165 -9.87 9.52 -2.53
C VAL A 165 -10.28 10.79 -3.29
N ASP A 166 -9.30 11.52 -3.81
CA ASP A 166 -9.55 12.79 -4.49
C ASP A 166 -9.69 12.65 -6.00
N GLU A 167 -10.66 13.37 -6.58
CA GLU A 167 -10.89 13.39 -8.01
C GLU A 167 -9.66 13.92 -8.77
N PRO A 168 -9.07 13.15 -9.72
CA PRO A 168 -7.95 13.62 -10.51
C PRO A 168 -8.41 14.63 -11.57
N GLU A 169 -7.48 15.47 -12.02
CA GLU A 169 -7.70 16.38 -13.16
C GLU A 169 -8.09 15.64 -14.46
N LYS A 170 -7.66 14.38 -14.59
CA LYS A 170 -8.05 13.48 -15.67
C LYS A 170 -8.62 12.18 -15.09
N ARG A 171 -9.89 11.92 -15.36
CA ARG A 171 -10.52 10.63 -15.03
C ARG A 171 -10.02 9.54 -15.99
N ASP A 172 -9.46 8.48 -15.42
CA ASP A 172 -9.17 7.22 -16.11
C ASP A 172 -10.08 6.14 -15.51
N SER A 173 -10.63 5.25 -16.34
CA SER A 173 -11.47 4.14 -15.87
C SER A 173 -10.70 3.07 -15.08
N ARG A 174 -9.36 3.14 -15.06
CA ARG A 174 -8.46 2.25 -14.30
C ARG A 174 -8.13 2.79 -12.90
N ILE A 175 -8.81 3.83 -12.44
CA ILE A 175 -8.64 4.34 -11.07
C ILE A 175 -9.30 3.37 -10.11
N ASN A 176 -8.54 2.89 -9.12
CA ASN A 176 -9.08 2.22 -7.95
C ASN A 176 -9.60 3.31 -6.99
N TRP A 177 -10.91 3.47 -6.85
CA TRP A 177 -11.47 4.47 -5.93
C TRP A 177 -11.51 3.92 -4.51
N ALA A 178 -11.22 4.75 -3.50
CA ALA A 178 -11.20 4.31 -2.11
C ALA A 178 -12.55 3.76 -1.65
N GLU A 179 -13.66 4.38 -2.10
CA GLU A 179 -15.02 3.91 -1.81
C GLU A 179 -15.26 2.46 -2.28
N ASP A 180 -14.72 2.09 -3.45
CA ASP A 180 -14.85 0.74 -3.99
C ASP A 180 -14.13 -0.33 -3.15
N TYR A 181 -13.25 0.08 -2.25
CA TYR A 181 -12.45 -0.79 -1.38
C TYR A 181 -12.85 -0.70 0.09
N GLU A 182 -13.85 0.10 0.44
CA GLU A 182 -14.33 0.19 1.82
C GLU A 182 -14.81 -1.18 2.30
N PHE A 183 -14.54 -1.47 3.57
CA PHE A 183 -14.82 -2.76 4.16
C PHE A 183 -16.28 -3.16 4.00
N ASP A 184 -17.22 -2.26 4.30
CA ASP A 184 -18.66 -2.54 4.23
C ASP A 184 -19.17 -2.73 2.78
N GLU A 185 -18.46 -2.18 1.79
CA GLU A 185 -18.80 -2.34 0.37
C GLU A 185 -18.33 -3.69 -0.18
N ARG A 186 -17.22 -4.22 0.34
CA ARG A 186 -16.61 -5.49 -0.13
C ARG A 186 -16.85 -6.68 0.77
N TRP A 187 -17.26 -6.45 2.01
CA TRP A 187 -17.47 -7.50 2.99
C TRP A 187 -18.97 -7.76 3.22
N PRO A 188 -19.46 -9.00 3.07
CA PRO A 188 -18.83 -10.16 2.47
C PRO A 188 -19.25 -10.27 1.00
N ASP A 189 -18.31 -10.13 0.05
CA ASP A 189 -18.60 -10.44 -1.35
C ASP A 189 -18.69 -11.96 -1.57
N ASP A 190 -19.84 -12.53 -1.25
CA ASP A 190 -20.35 -13.69 -1.98
C ASP A 190 -21.51 -13.21 -2.87
N VAL A 191 -21.19 -12.71 -4.06
CA VAL A 191 -22.20 -12.50 -5.10
C VAL A 191 -21.90 -13.38 -6.32
N THR A 192 -22.32 -14.64 -6.14
CA THR A 192 -23.01 -15.55 -7.07
C THR A 192 -22.28 -16.33 -8.18
N GLU A 193 -22.53 -17.65 -8.09
CA GLU A 193 -22.61 -18.73 -9.11
C GLU A 193 -21.35 -19.48 -9.56
#